data_AF-A0A7Y2VLX6-F1
#
_entry.id   AF-A0A7Y2VLX6-F1
#
_cell.length_a   1.000
_cell.length_b   1.000
_cell.length_c   1.000
_cell.angle_alpha   90.00
_cell.angle_beta   90.00
_cell.angle_gamma   90.00
#
_symmetry.space_group_name_H-M   'P 1'
#
loop_
_entity.id
_entity.type
_entity.pdbx_description
1 polymer ?
#
loop_
_entity_poly.entity_id
_entity_poly.type
_entity_poly.pdbx_seq_one_letter_code
_entity_poly.pdbx_strand_id
1 'polypeptide(L)'
;MGAYKTPGPARRIYDLVGYLTEQFGGGSRHLKMAWVINFHKAFTLFLILGMMAWLENFSTSAWVYLGLHGIYGYCWLVKDFGFRDGSFENRVTWGGALMTYLLLVGWYWLFPWLFLTRATPPSNELLFVAVAIHSWGITWMIAADCQKYFQLKYRKGLMTTGMFRYTRNPNFFGEILIYLAYALLAGHWLTWVVFIYAASYFYVRMLVKDGSISRYPEWADYAARSSRLLPWRLITAPFEAHTLRENES
;
A
#
# COMPACT_ATOMS: atom_id res chain seq x y z
N MET A 1 10.51 -17.75 23.60
CA MET A 1 10.35 -16.31 23.33
C MET A 1 8.86 -15.99 23.32
N GLY A 2 8.40 -15.04 24.13
CA GLY A 2 6.97 -14.71 24.25
C GLY A 2 6.39 -14.04 22.99
N ALA A 3 5.05 -13.94 22.93
CA ALA A 3 4.34 -13.24 21.87
C ALA A 3 4.83 -11.79 21.75
N TYR A 4 5.08 -11.33 20.52
CA TYR A 4 5.46 -9.94 20.27
C TYR A 4 4.38 -8.99 20.80
N LYS A 5 4.78 -8.03 21.64
CA LYS A 5 3.88 -7.03 22.23
C LYS A 5 3.93 -5.74 21.42
N THR A 6 2.78 -5.33 20.89
CA THR A 6 2.64 -4.05 20.19
C THR A 6 3.05 -2.88 21.12
N PRO A 7 3.91 -1.96 20.67
CA PRO A 7 4.24 -0.76 21.44
C PRO A 7 2.98 0.07 21.74
N GLY A 8 2.83 0.53 22.99
CA GLY A 8 1.66 1.30 23.44
C GLY A 8 1.33 2.52 22.57
N PRO A 9 2.31 3.38 22.22
CA PRO A 9 2.07 4.52 21.33
C PRO A 9 1.57 4.09 19.95
N ALA A 10 2.15 3.04 19.35
CA ALA A 10 1.72 2.53 18.05
C ALA A 10 0.27 2.03 18.10
N ARG A 11 -0.13 1.34 19.17
CA ARG A 11 -1.50 0.90 19.36
C ARG A 11 -2.47 2.09 19.46
N ARG A 12 -2.14 3.11 20.25
CA ARG A 12 -2.98 4.32 20.38
C ARG A 12 -3.14 5.07 19.05
N ILE A 13 -2.07 5.23 18.28
CA ILE A 13 -2.12 5.86 16.96
C ILE A 13 -3.03 5.05 16.02
N TYR A 14 -2.86 3.72 16.00
CA TYR A 14 -3.68 2.85 15.17
C TYR A 14 -5.17 2.96 15.54
N ASP A 15 -5.50 2.88 16.83
CA ASP A 15 -6.88 2.96 17.31
C ASP A 15 -7.50 4.34 17.06
N LEU A 16 -6.72 5.43 17.25
CA LEU A 16 -7.16 6.80 16.95
C LEU A 16 -7.44 6.99 15.46
N VAL A 17 -6.53 6.59 14.58
CA VAL A 17 -6.73 6.72 13.13
C VAL A 17 -7.89 5.85 12.66
N GLY A 18 -8.06 4.65 13.22
CA GLY A 18 -9.22 3.80 12.95
C GLY A 18 -10.53 4.46 13.38
N TYR A 19 -10.58 5.04 14.58
CA TYR A 19 -11.74 5.80 15.04
C TYR A 19 -12.05 6.99 14.11
N LEU A 20 -11.03 7.77 13.75
CA LEU A 20 -11.20 8.94 12.88
C LEU A 20 -11.69 8.55 11.49
N THR A 21 -11.16 7.48 10.91
CA THR A 21 -11.48 7.09 9.52
C THR A 21 -12.75 6.24 9.41
N GLU A 22 -13.20 5.61 10.49
CA GLU A 22 -14.41 4.77 10.45
C GLU A 22 -15.63 5.40 11.15
N GLN A 23 -15.42 6.21 12.18
CA GLN A 23 -16.49 6.59 13.13
C GLN A 23 -16.62 8.09 13.39
N PHE A 24 -15.72 8.92 12.86
CA PHE A 24 -15.72 10.36 13.11
C PHE A 24 -17.06 11.02 12.76
N GLY A 25 -17.49 11.97 13.60
CA GLY A 25 -18.78 12.66 13.47
C GLY A 25 -20.00 11.81 13.82
N GLY A 26 -19.86 10.51 14.11
CA GLY A 26 -20.99 9.62 14.40
C GLY A 26 -21.95 9.46 13.22
N GLY A 27 -23.18 9.02 13.51
CA GLY A 27 -24.24 8.84 12.52
C GLY A 27 -24.22 7.51 11.77
N SER A 28 -24.94 7.46 10.65
CA SER A 28 -25.16 6.22 9.91
C SER A 28 -23.91 5.76 9.14
N ARG A 29 -23.67 4.44 9.15
CA ARG A 29 -22.52 3.80 8.49
C ARG A 29 -22.96 3.09 7.22
N HIS A 30 -23.33 3.85 6.20
CA HIS A 30 -23.82 3.27 4.93
C HIS A 30 -22.71 3.00 3.92
N LEU A 31 -21.61 3.76 3.98
CA LEU A 31 -20.50 3.65 3.04
C LEU A 31 -19.56 2.51 3.44
N LYS A 32 -19.07 1.75 2.47
CA LYS A 32 -17.92 0.85 2.68
C LYS A 32 -16.62 1.63 2.53
N MET A 33 -15.62 1.32 3.34
CA MET A 33 -14.27 1.87 3.19
C MET A 33 -13.73 1.64 1.77
N ALA A 34 -14.02 0.47 1.17
CA ALA A 34 -13.70 0.17 -0.23
C ALA A 34 -14.24 1.22 -1.20
N TRP A 35 -15.47 1.71 -1.03
CA TRP A 35 -16.06 2.71 -1.94
C TRP A 35 -15.34 4.05 -1.85
N VAL A 36 -14.99 4.47 -0.64
CA VAL A 36 -14.25 5.70 -0.37
C VAL A 36 -12.88 5.66 -1.06
N ILE A 37 -12.14 4.56 -0.90
CA ILE A 37 -10.82 4.37 -1.52
C ILE A 37 -10.93 4.20 -3.03
N ASN A 38 -11.87 3.39 -3.52
CA ASN A 38 -12.03 3.11 -4.94
C ASN A 38 -12.45 4.36 -5.72
N PHE A 39 -13.22 5.28 -5.11
CA PHE A 39 -13.49 6.59 -5.71
C PHE A 39 -12.18 7.33 -6.02
N HIS A 40 -11.27 7.44 -5.03
CA HIS A 40 -9.98 8.06 -5.26
C HIS A 40 -9.23 7.37 -6.40
N LYS A 41 -9.17 6.04 -6.39
CA LYS A 41 -8.43 5.25 -7.39
C LYS A 41 -9.00 5.41 -8.80
N ALA A 42 -10.33 5.42 -8.95
CA ALA A 42 -11.01 5.61 -10.23
C ALA A 42 -10.82 7.03 -10.79
N PHE A 43 -10.89 8.05 -9.93
CA PHE A 43 -10.82 9.45 -10.37
C PHE A 43 -9.40 9.98 -10.56
N THR A 44 -8.37 9.34 -9.99
CA THR A 44 -6.98 9.83 -10.04
C THR A 44 -6.48 10.06 -11.47
N LEU A 45 -6.74 9.15 -12.41
CA LEU A 45 -6.30 9.31 -13.81
C LEU A 45 -6.92 10.56 -14.46
N PHE A 46 -8.24 10.74 -14.30
CA PHE A 46 -8.95 11.89 -14.88
C PHE A 46 -8.53 13.19 -14.23
N LEU A 47 -8.27 13.18 -12.92
CA LEU A 47 -7.77 14.36 -12.21
C LEU A 47 -6.40 14.78 -12.75
N ILE A 48 -5.47 13.83 -12.94
CA ILE A 48 -4.14 14.12 -13.48
C ILE A 48 -4.23 14.60 -14.93
N LEU A 49 -5.08 13.98 -15.77
CA LEU A 49 -5.35 14.47 -17.13
C LEU A 49 -5.91 15.89 -17.13
N GLY A 50 -6.82 16.21 -16.21
CA GLY A 50 -7.34 17.56 -16.01
C GLY A 50 -6.24 18.55 -15.63
N MET A 51 -5.32 18.17 -14.74
CA MET A 51 -4.15 18.98 -14.39
C MET A 51 -3.22 19.19 -15.60
N MET A 52 -2.98 18.16 -16.41
CA MET A 52 -2.19 18.26 -17.64
C MET A 52 -2.82 19.24 -18.63
N ALA A 53 -4.13 19.14 -18.85
CA ALA A 53 -4.87 20.04 -19.73
C ALA A 53 -4.87 21.48 -19.22
N TRP A 54 -5.07 21.68 -17.92
CA TRP A 54 -5.05 23.01 -17.29
C TRP A 54 -3.67 23.69 -17.38
N LEU A 55 -2.60 22.91 -17.24
CA LEU A 55 -1.23 23.41 -17.30
C LEU A 55 -0.63 23.37 -18.72
N GLU A 56 -1.40 22.93 -19.72
CA GLU A 56 -0.96 22.67 -21.09
C GLU A 56 0.33 21.82 -21.18
N ASN A 57 0.55 20.94 -20.19
CA ASN A 57 1.76 20.12 -20.08
C ASN A 57 1.50 18.68 -20.52
N PHE A 58 1.77 18.41 -21.79
CA PHE A 58 1.67 17.08 -22.41
C PHE A 58 3.04 16.48 -22.76
N SER A 59 4.07 16.85 -22.00
CA SER A 59 5.42 16.31 -22.17
C SER A 59 5.47 14.79 -21.97
N THR A 60 6.50 14.13 -22.48
CA THR A 60 6.75 12.70 -22.25
C THR A 60 6.75 12.36 -20.76
N SER A 61 7.35 13.21 -19.92
CA SER A 61 7.37 13.01 -18.48
C SER A 61 5.99 13.10 -17.83
N ALA A 62 5.10 13.97 -18.34
CA ALA A 62 3.71 14.05 -17.90
C ALA A 62 2.94 12.77 -18.24
N TRP A 63 3.10 12.25 -19.45
CA TRP A 63 2.51 10.96 -19.85
C TRP A 63 3.04 9.77 -19.04
N VAL A 64 4.34 9.74 -18.75
CA VAL A 64 4.92 8.71 -17.86
C VAL A 64 4.31 8.81 -16.47
N TYR A 65 4.22 10.01 -15.90
CA TYR A 65 3.62 10.19 -14.57
C TYR A 65 2.14 9.77 -14.54
N LEU A 66 1.36 10.16 -15.55
CA LEU A 66 -0.03 9.72 -15.72
C LEU A 66 -0.12 8.20 -15.81
N GLY A 67 0.77 7.58 -16.60
CA GLY A 67 0.88 6.13 -16.72
C GLY A 67 1.14 5.46 -15.37
N LEU A 68 2.07 5.99 -14.56
CA LEU A 68 2.39 5.40 -13.27
C LEU A 68 1.27 5.63 -12.23
N HIS A 69 0.90 6.88 -11.96
CA HIS A 69 -0.05 7.21 -10.90
C HIS A 69 -1.51 6.96 -11.30
N GLY A 70 -1.89 7.34 -12.52
CA GLY A 70 -3.23 7.11 -13.06
C GLY A 70 -3.54 5.61 -13.17
N ILE A 71 -2.68 4.83 -13.84
CA ILE A 71 -2.94 3.39 -14.06
C ILE A 71 -2.81 2.57 -12.77
N TYR A 72 -2.00 2.99 -11.80
CA TYR A 72 -2.00 2.36 -10.48
C TYR A 72 -3.40 2.33 -9.85
N GLY A 73 -4.22 3.37 -10.07
CA GLY A 73 -5.63 3.38 -9.68
C GLY A 73 -6.41 2.18 -10.23
N TYR A 74 -6.20 1.82 -11.49
CA TYR A 74 -6.88 0.70 -12.14
C TYR A 74 -6.29 -0.66 -11.75
N CYS A 75 -4.97 -0.75 -11.57
CA CYS A 75 -4.36 -1.95 -10.97
C CYS A 75 -4.95 -2.24 -9.58
N TRP A 76 -5.18 -1.20 -8.78
CA TRP A 76 -5.88 -1.32 -7.51
C TRP A 76 -7.32 -1.80 -7.66
N LEU A 77 -8.08 -1.24 -8.61
CA LEU A 77 -9.48 -1.66 -8.83
C LEU A 77 -9.58 -3.13 -9.27
N VAL A 78 -8.69 -3.60 -10.14
CA VAL A 78 -8.61 -5.03 -10.51
C VAL A 78 -8.39 -5.90 -9.27
N LYS A 79 -7.43 -5.51 -8.43
CA LYS A 79 -7.15 -6.19 -7.15
C LYS A 79 -8.35 -6.17 -6.21
N ASP A 80 -8.96 -5.00 -6.00
CA ASP A 80 -10.09 -4.86 -5.07
C ASP A 80 -11.35 -5.59 -5.55
N PHE A 81 -11.60 -5.65 -6.86
CA PHE A 81 -12.73 -6.42 -7.40
C PHE A 81 -12.46 -7.92 -7.46
N GLY A 82 -11.20 -8.34 -7.69
CA GLY A 82 -10.83 -9.75 -7.76
C GLY A 82 -10.66 -10.41 -6.38
N PHE A 83 -9.95 -9.74 -5.47
CA PHE A 83 -9.52 -10.32 -4.20
C PHE A 83 -9.42 -9.26 -3.09
N ARG A 84 -10.55 -8.59 -2.81
CA ARG A 84 -10.67 -7.54 -1.78
C ARG A 84 -10.13 -7.92 -0.41
N ASP A 85 -9.42 -7.00 0.23
CA ASP A 85 -9.07 -7.12 1.64
C ASP A 85 -10.31 -6.93 2.53
N GLY A 86 -10.54 -7.87 3.45
CA GLY A 86 -11.67 -7.82 4.37
C GLY A 86 -11.73 -6.54 5.20
N SER A 87 -10.60 -5.86 5.48
CA SER A 87 -10.64 -4.57 6.20
C SER A 87 -11.37 -3.47 5.44
N PHE A 88 -11.49 -3.57 4.12
CA PHE A 88 -12.19 -2.57 3.31
C PHE A 88 -13.70 -2.79 3.24
N GLU A 89 -14.21 -3.91 3.77
CA GLU A 89 -15.64 -4.15 3.94
C GLU A 89 -16.22 -3.43 5.16
N ASN A 90 -15.36 -2.89 6.04
CA ASN A 90 -15.79 -2.06 7.17
C ASN A 90 -16.65 -0.89 6.70
N ARG A 91 -17.78 -0.68 7.38
CA ARG A 91 -18.68 0.43 7.10
C ARG A 91 -18.27 1.66 7.89
N VAL A 92 -18.23 2.80 7.20
CA VAL A 92 -17.75 4.08 7.74
C VAL A 92 -18.87 5.12 7.76
N THR A 93 -18.78 6.06 8.70
CA THR A 93 -19.61 7.27 8.72
C THR A 93 -19.20 8.23 7.60
N TRP A 94 -20.04 9.21 7.27
CA TRP A 94 -19.66 10.29 6.35
C TRP A 94 -18.45 11.09 6.85
N GLY A 95 -18.40 11.37 8.16
CA GLY A 95 -17.23 12.00 8.78
C GLY A 95 -15.98 11.12 8.67
N GLY A 96 -16.11 9.81 8.85
CA GLY A 96 -15.03 8.85 8.63
C GLY A 96 -14.52 8.82 7.18
N ALA A 97 -15.43 8.86 6.21
CA ALA A 97 -15.07 8.97 4.79
C ALA A 97 -14.28 10.26 4.51
N LEU A 98 -14.71 11.40 5.03
CA LEU A 98 -13.97 12.66 4.92
C LEU A 98 -12.58 12.56 5.58
N MET A 99 -12.50 12.04 6.79
CA MET A 99 -11.23 11.84 7.49
C MET A 99 -10.32 10.86 6.76
N THR A 100 -10.85 9.87 6.04
CA THR A 100 -10.03 8.99 5.19
C THR A 100 -9.33 9.77 4.08
N TYR A 101 -10.01 10.72 3.44
CA TYR A 101 -9.36 11.62 2.48
C TYR A 101 -8.36 12.54 3.16
N LEU A 102 -8.72 13.16 4.28
CA LEU A 102 -7.86 14.12 4.96
C LEU A 102 -6.65 13.50 5.67
N LEU A 103 -6.71 12.22 6.05
CA LEU A 103 -5.71 11.54 6.90
C LEU A 103 -5.03 10.36 6.22
N LEU A 104 -5.44 9.92 5.04
CA LEU A 104 -4.80 8.76 4.41
C LEU A 104 -4.57 8.87 2.90
N VAL A 105 -5.45 9.56 2.17
CA VAL A 105 -5.52 9.37 0.70
C VAL A 105 -5.45 10.69 -0.10
N GLY A 106 -6.14 11.74 0.32
CA GLY A 106 -6.37 12.94 -0.51
C GLY A 106 -5.10 13.69 -0.91
N TRP A 107 -4.07 13.71 -0.04
CA TRP A 107 -2.80 14.34 -0.35
C TRP A 107 -2.01 13.66 -1.47
N TYR A 108 -2.35 12.44 -1.90
CA TYR A 108 -1.64 11.84 -3.04
C TYR A 108 -1.87 12.65 -4.32
N TRP A 109 -2.98 13.38 -4.43
CA TRP A 109 -3.23 14.30 -5.55
C TRP A 109 -2.36 15.55 -5.55
N LEU A 110 -1.66 15.84 -4.45
CA LEU A 110 -0.65 16.90 -4.42
C LEU A 110 0.59 16.54 -5.26
N PHE A 111 0.93 15.26 -5.36
CA PHE A 111 2.12 14.79 -6.05
C PHE A 111 2.09 15.08 -7.56
N PRO A 112 1.01 14.73 -8.31
CA PRO A 112 0.92 15.08 -9.72
C PRO A 112 0.92 16.59 -9.94
N TRP A 113 0.28 17.37 -9.06
CA TRP A 113 0.30 18.83 -9.17
C TRP A 113 1.74 19.36 -9.10
N LEU A 114 2.47 19.03 -8.03
CA LEU A 114 3.87 19.46 -7.85
C LEU A 114 4.79 18.91 -8.94
N PHE A 115 4.49 17.73 -9.46
CA PHE A 115 5.19 17.19 -10.61
C PHE A 115 4.93 18.04 -11.86
N LEU A 116 3.68 18.29 -12.24
CA LEU A 116 3.34 18.96 -13.49
C LEU A 116 3.73 20.44 -13.51
N THR A 117 3.82 21.10 -12.34
CA THR A 117 4.22 22.51 -12.21
C THR A 117 5.73 22.71 -12.09
N ARG A 118 6.56 21.66 -12.21
CA ARG A 118 8.02 21.80 -12.15
C ARG A 118 8.54 22.66 -13.30
N ALA A 119 9.60 23.43 -13.01
CA ALA A 119 10.29 24.22 -14.03
C ALA A 119 11.15 23.36 -14.96
N THR A 120 11.73 22.27 -14.46
CA THR A 120 12.67 21.43 -15.21
C THR A 120 12.13 20.01 -15.36
N PRO A 121 12.18 19.41 -16.56
CA PRO A 121 11.78 18.02 -16.74
C PRO A 121 12.73 17.07 -15.98
N PRO A 122 12.24 15.92 -15.50
CA PRO A 122 13.09 14.91 -14.89
C PRO A 122 14.03 14.30 -15.95
N SER A 123 15.21 13.84 -15.51
CA SER A 123 16.14 13.14 -16.40
C SER A 123 15.60 11.75 -16.80
N ASN A 124 16.11 11.19 -17.89
CA ASN A 124 15.71 9.87 -18.37
C ASN A 124 16.04 8.76 -17.36
N GLU A 125 17.15 8.90 -16.64
CA GLU A 125 17.57 7.98 -15.59
C GLU A 125 16.57 8.00 -14.43
N LEU A 126 16.11 9.19 -14.02
CA LEU A 126 15.09 9.33 -12.98
C LEU A 126 13.75 8.72 -13.43
N LEU A 127 13.35 8.93 -14.69
CA LEU A 127 12.16 8.29 -15.25
C LEU A 127 12.28 6.75 -15.23
N PHE A 128 13.43 6.21 -15.65
CA PHE A 128 13.69 4.76 -15.60
C PHE A 128 13.59 4.22 -14.16
N VAL A 129 14.28 4.85 -13.21
CA VAL A 129 14.25 4.44 -11.79
C VAL A 129 12.83 4.47 -11.24
N ALA A 130 12.05 5.51 -11.54
CA ALA A 130 10.68 5.62 -11.07
C ALA A 130 9.78 4.52 -11.66
N VAL A 131 9.88 4.25 -12.97
CA VAL A 131 9.13 3.18 -13.63
C VAL A 131 9.51 1.81 -13.05
N ALA A 132 10.80 1.55 -12.86
CA ALA A 132 11.30 0.28 -12.31
C ALA A 132 10.80 0.05 -10.88
N ILE A 133 10.96 1.03 -9.99
CA ILE A 133 10.53 0.94 -8.59
C ILE A 133 8.99 0.79 -8.50
N HIS A 134 8.25 1.56 -9.29
CA HIS A 134 6.79 1.51 -9.30
C HIS A 134 6.26 0.16 -9.78
N SER A 135 6.77 -0.34 -10.92
CA SER A 135 6.38 -1.63 -11.49
C SER A 135 6.68 -2.78 -10.53
N TRP A 136 7.85 -2.72 -9.89
CA TRP A 136 8.23 -3.68 -8.87
C TRP A 136 7.31 -3.59 -7.63
N GLY A 137 6.99 -2.37 -7.20
CA GLY A 137 6.06 -2.13 -6.10
C GLY A 137 4.66 -2.67 -6.35
N ILE A 138 4.09 -2.46 -7.55
CA ILE A 138 2.81 -3.04 -7.95
C ILE A 138 2.88 -4.57 -7.89
N THR A 139 3.95 -5.17 -8.42
CA THR A 139 4.12 -6.62 -8.43
C THR A 139 4.09 -7.20 -7.01
N TRP A 140 4.84 -6.61 -6.08
CA TRP A 140 4.85 -7.00 -4.67
C TRP A 140 3.47 -6.86 -4.02
N MET A 141 2.81 -5.72 -4.24
CA MET A 141 1.51 -5.43 -3.65
C MET A 141 0.44 -6.41 -4.13
N ILE A 142 0.28 -6.55 -5.45
CA ILE A 142 -0.74 -7.41 -6.07
C ILE A 142 -0.54 -8.87 -5.67
N ALA A 143 0.69 -9.39 -5.80
CA ALA A 143 0.99 -10.80 -5.47
C ALA A 143 0.75 -11.10 -3.98
N ALA A 144 1.17 -10.20 -3.10
CA ALA A 144 0.98 -10.35 -1.66
C ALA A 144 -0.51 -10.37 -1.27
N ASP A 145 -1.29 -9.43 -1.79
CA ASP A 145 -2.70 -9.33 -1.46
C ASP A 145 -3.51 -10.48 -2.08
N CYS A 146 -3.14 -10.94 -3.28
CA CYS A 146 -3.73 -12.11 -3.92
C CYS A 146 -3.49 -13.37 -3.07
N GLN A 147 -2.23 -13.63 -2.70
CA GLN A 147 -1.89 -14.75 -1.82
C GLN A 147 -2.63 -14.64 -0.48
N LYS A 148 -2.64 -13.46 0.15
CA LYS A 148 -3.33 -13.22 1.42
C LYS A 148 -4.81 -13.55 1.33
N TYR A 149 -5.49 -13.07 0.30
CA TYR A 149 -6.92 -13.29 0.11
C TYR A 149 -7.25 -14.77 -0.03
N PHE A 150 -6.63 -15.46 -1.00
CA PHE A 150 -6.96 -16.86 -1.25
C PHE A 150 -6.52 -17.77 -0.11
N GLN A 151 -5.36 -17.50 0.49
CA GLN A 151 -4.92 -18.26 1.65
C GLN A 151 -5.91 -18.10 2.81
N LEU A 152 -6.33 -16.87 3.17
CA LEU A 152 -7.30 -16.68 4.26
C LEU A 152 -8.71 -17.19 3.93
N LYS A 153 -9.09 -17.23 2.64
CA LYS A 153 -10.35 -17.79 2.16
C LYS A 153 -10.42 -19.31 2.36
N TYR A 154 -9.36 -20.03 2.04
CA TYR A 154 -9.35 -21.50 2.08
C TYR A 154 -8.70 -22.09 3.35
N ARG A 155 -7.75 -21.37 3.97
CA ARG A 155 -7.03 -21.81 5.17
C ARG A 155 -6.58 -20.62 6.02
N LYS A 156 -7.41 -20.27 7.01
CA LYS A 156 -7.05 -19.25 8.02
C LYS A 156 -5.84 -19.71 8.83
N GLY A 157 -4.88 -18.81 9.05
CA GLY A 157 -3.67 -19.10 9.83
C GLY A 157 -2.55 -18.12 9.57
N LEU A 158 -1.37 -18.40 10.15
CA LEU A 158 -0.16 -17.63 9.90
C LEU A 158 0.39 -17.93 8.49
N MET A 159 0.56 -16.90 7.68
CA MET A 159 1.13 -17.02 6.33
C MET A 159 2.65 -16.97 6.43
N THR A 160 3.32 -18.05 6.02
CA THR A 160 4.80 -18.16 6.12
C THR A 160 5.47 -18.62 4.83
N THR A 161 4.72 -18.77 3.74
CA THR A 161 5.16 -19.22 2.41
C THR A 161 4.95 -18.14 1.36
N GLY A 162 5.41 -18.37 0.13
CA GLY A 162 5.25 -17.42 -0.99
C GLY A 162 5.83 -16.05 -0.67
N MET A 163 5.09 -14.98 -0.97
CA MET A 163 5.51 -13.59 -0.73
C MET A 163 5.78 -13.31 0.75
N PHE A 164 5.01 -13.94 1.65
CA PHE A 164 5.14 -13.78 3.09
C PHE A 164 6.37 -14.49 3.67
N ARG A 165 7.03 -15.37 2.91
CA ARG A 165 8.28 -15.99 3.34
C ARG A 165 9.40 -14.96 3.56
N TYR A 166 9.48 -13.95 2.68
CA TYR A 166 10.60 -13.01 2.64
C TYR A 166 10.43 -11.83 3.61
N THR A 167 9.19 -11.39 3.80
CA THR A 167 8.84 -10.27 4.68
C THR A 167 7.42 -10.48 5.21
N ARG A 168 7.19 -10.03 6.44
CA ARG A 168 5.86 -10.09 7.06
C ARG A 168 4.86 -9.13 6.42
N ASN A 169 5.32 -8.12 5.69
CA ASN A 169 4.48 -7.07 5.10
C ASN A 169 4.82 -6.80 3.63
N PRO A 170 4.73 -7.80 2.74
CA PRO A 170 5.14 -7.65 1.33
C PRO A 170 4.24 -6.67 0.57
N ASN A 171 2.96 -6.61 0.94
CA ASN A 171 2.02 -5.65 0.34
C ASN A 171 2.38 -4.20 0.69
N PHE A 172 2.68 -3.91 1.96
CA PHE A 172 3.12 -2.57 2.36
C PHE A 172 4.50 -2.20 1.80
N PHE A 173 5.39 -3.16 1.63
CA PHE A 173 6.64 -2.93 0.89
C PHE A 173 6.34 -2.42 -0.52
N GLY A 174 5.45 -3.10 -1.25
CA GLY A 174 5.02 -2.69 -2.58
C GLY A 174 4.40 -1.29 -2.61
N GLU A 175 3.47 -0.99 -1.69
CA GLU A 175 2.85 0.34 -1.59
C GLU A 175 3.86 1.45 -1.29
N ILE A 176 4.83 1.19 -0.41
CA ILE A 176 5.91 2.15 -0.10
C ILE A 176 6.77 2.42 -1.34
N LEU A 177 7.12 1.40 -2.13
CA LEU A 177 7.87 1.59 -3.37
C LEU A 177 7.08 2.45 -4.38
N ILE A 178 5.78 2.21 -4.53
CA ILE A 178 4.91 3.00 -5.42
C ILE A 178 4.91 4.48 -5.01
N TYR A 179 4.74 4.77 -3.72
CA TYR A 179 4.75 6.16 -3.24
C TYR A 179 6.14 6.80 -3.29
N LEU A 180 7.20 6.01 -3.12
CA LEU A 180 8.58 6.46 -3.30
C LEU A 180 8.80 6.91 -4.75
N ALA A 181 8.32 6.15 -5.75
CA ALA A 181 8.43 6.54 -7.16
C ALA A 181 7.75 7.89 -7.42
N TYR A 182 6.57 8.14 -6.84
CA TYR A 182 5.90 9.43 -6.99
C TYR A 182 6.64 10.57 -6.31
N ALA A 183 7.20 10.36 -5.11
CA ALA A 183 7.99 11.37 -4.40
C ALA A 183 9.28 11.71 -5.13
N LEU A 184 9.98 10.69 -5.64
CA LEU A 184 11.18 10.84 -6.47
C LEU A 184 10.89 11.64 -7.73
N LEU A 185 9.83 11.26 -8.45
CA LEU A 185 9.41 12.00 -9.62
C LEU A 185 9.07 13.43 -9.25
N ALA A 186 8.19 13.66 -8.27
CA ALA A 186 7.76 15.00 -7.87
C ALA A 186 8.92 15.90 -7.39
N GLY A 187 9.99 15.32 -6.82
CA GLY A 187 11.24 16.04 -6.54
C GLY A 187 11.07 17.24 -5.60
N HIS A 188 9.98 17.30 -4.83
CA HIS A 188 9.61 18.45 -4.02
C HIS A 188 9.63 18.07 -2.54
N TRP A 189 10.13 18.93 -1.66
CA TRP A 189 10.27 18.62 -0.22
C TRP A 189 8.94 18.18 0.42
N LEU A 190 7.83 18.81 0.00
CA LEU A 190 6.49 18.49 0.51
C LEU A 190 6.04 17.07 0.16
N THR A 191 6.42 16.51 -1.01
CA THR A 191 6.11 15.11 -1.33
C THR A 191 6.89 14.13 -0.47
N TRP A 192 8.10 14.51 -0.02
CA TRP A 192 8.87 13.72 0.93
C TRP A 192 8.23 13.70 2.33
N VAL A 193 7.69 14.84 2.79
CA VAL A 193 6.93 14.92 4.05
C VAL A 193 5.73 13.97 4.02
N VAL A 194 4.94 14.03 2.94
CA VAL A 194 3.76 13.16 2.78
C VAL A 194 4.18 11.68 2.66
N PHE A 195 5.24 11.38 1.91
CA PHE A 195 5.78 10.03 1.80
C PHE A 195 6.21 9.47 3.16
N ILE A 196 6.97 10.23 3.96
CA ILE A 196 7.42 9.82 5.29
C ILE A 196 6.23 9.62 6.22
N TYR A 197 5.23 10.50 6.16
CA TYR A 197 3.99 10.34 6.92
C TYR A 197 3.28 9.02 6.59
N ALA A 198 3.06 8.75 5.30
CA ALA A 198 2.40 7.53 4.85
C ALA A 198 3.20 6.26 5.22
N ALA A 199 4.51 6.27 5.00
CA ALA A 199 5.41 5.17 5.37
C ALA A 199 5.43 4.92 6.89
N SER A 200 5.39 5.98 7.69
CA SER A 200 5.32 5.89 9.15
C SER A 200 3.98 5.28 9.60
N TYR A 201 2.87 5.65 8.97
CA TYR A 201 1.58 5.05 9.27
C TYR A 201 1.52 3.57 8.88
N PHE A 202 2.08 3.19 7.72
CA PHE A 202 2.25 1.78 7.37
C PHE A 202 3.08 1.04 8.41
N TYR A 203 4.18 1.63 8.90
CA TYR A 203 4.99 1.03 9.94
C TYR A 203 4.20 0.80 11.23
N VAL A 204 3.37 1.76 11.67
CA VAL A 204 2.44 1.57 12.81
C VAL A 204 1.53 0.36 12.58
N ARG A 205 0.93 0.23 11.38
CA ARG A 205 0.09 -0.92 11.03
C ARG A 205 0.87 -2.24 11.08
N MET A 206 2.14 -2.25 10.65
CA MET A 206 3.01 -3.44 10.74
C MET A 206 3.22 -3.88 12.19
N LEU A 207 3.49 -2.93 13.10
CA LEU A 207 3.70 -3.23 14.52
C LEU A 207 2.43 -3.83 15.16
N VAL A 208 1.27 -3.24 14.89
CA VAL A 208 -0.02 -3.75 15.39
C VAL A 208 -0.32 -5.13 14.79
N LYS A 209 -0.05 -5.31 13.50
CA LYS A 209 -0.23 -6.61 12.83
C LYS A 209 0.67 -7.68 13.43
N ASP A 210 1.96 -7.39 13.63
CA ASP A 210 2.91 -8.30 14.28
C ASP A 210 2.40 -8.74 15.65
N GLY A 211 1.86 -7.83 16.45
CA GLY A 211 1.29 -8.20 17.77
C GLY A 211 0.02 -9.02 17.68
N SER A 212 -0.76 -8.88 16.60
CA SER A 212 -1.91 -9.74 16.34
C SER A 212 -1.45 -11.15 15.96
N ILE A 213 -0.57 -11.27 14.96
CA ILE A 213 -0.14 -12.57 14.42
C ILE A 213 0.90 -13.30 15.29
N SER A 214 1.43 -12.66 16.33
CA SER A 214 2.34 -13.31 17.28
C SER A 214 1.67 -14.32 18.22
N ARG A 215 0.33 -14.41 18.19
CA ARG A 215 -0.46 -15.41 18.91
C ARG A 215 -0.30 -16.84 18.34
N TYR A 216 0.18 -16.98 17.11
CA TYR A 216 0.31 -18.28 16.46
C TYR A 216 1.57 -19.02 16.97
N PRO A 217 1.51 -20.33 17.25
CA PRO A 217 2.66 -21.09 17.76
C PRO A 217 3.91 -20.99 16.88
N GLU A 218 3.74 -20.90 15.57
CA GLU A 218 4.81 -20.84 14.57
C GLU A 218 5.47 -19.45 14.47
N TRP A 219 4.99 -18.46 15.26
CA TRP A 219 5.47 -17.08 15.20
C TRP A 219 6.96 -16.94 15.47
N ALA A 220 7.48 -17.61 16.49
CA ALA A 220 8.87 -17.45 16.91
C ALA A 220 9.82 -17.80 15.74
N ASP A 221 9.60 -18.96 15.12
CA ASP A 221 10.37 -19.43 13.96
C ASP A 221 10.17 -18.52 12.75
N TYR A 222 8.91 -18.10 12.49
CA TYR A 222 8.60 -17.22 11.38
C TYR A 222 9.27 -15.85 11.51
N ALA A 223 9.23 -15.23 12.68
CA ALA A 223 9.85 -13.93 12.94
C ALA A 223 11.38 -14.00 12.88
N ALA A 224 12.00 -15.12 13.27
CA ALA A 224 13.44 -15.32 13.13
C ALA A 224 13.88 -15.43 11.65
N ARG A 225 13.01 -15.96 10.78
CA ARG A 225 13.31 -16.18 9.37
C ARG A 225 12.73 -15.16 8.40
N SER A 226 12.01 -14.14 8.87
CA SER A 226 11.42 -13.10 8.03
C SER A 226 11.68 -11.71 8.62
N SER A 227 11.77 -10.70 7.77
CA SER A 227 11.84 -9.32 8.25
C SER A 227 10.44 -8.75 8.47
N ARG A 228 10.36 -7.53 9.03
CA ARG A 228 9.10 -6.79 9.07
C ARG A 228 8.71 -6.21 7.71
N LEU A 229 9.67 -5.66 6.97
CA LEU A 229 9.41 -4.91 5.75
C LEU A 229 10.32 -5.33 4.59
N LEU A 230 11.64 -5.20 4.76
CA LEU A 230 12.61 -5.42 3.69
C LEU A 230 12.79 -6.91 3.38
N PRO A 231 12.52 -7.38 2.15
CA PRO A 231 12.60 -8.80 1.80
C PRO A 231 14.07 -9.27 1.59
N TRP A 232 14.95 -9.05 2.56
CA TRP A 232 16.40 -9.30 2.45
C TRP A 232 16.77 -10.73 2.07
N ARG A 233 15.92 -11.71 2.42
CA ARG A 233 16.12 -13.12 2.07
C ARG A 233 16.02 -13.43 0.58
N LEU A 234 15.49 -12.53 -0.25
CA LEU A 234 15.57 -12.70 -1.71
C LEU A 234 17.01 -12.75 -2.21
N ILE A 235 17.92 -12.05 -1.52
CA ILE A 235 19.32 -11.94 -1.91
C ILE A 235 20.15 -13.08 -1.29
N THR A 236 19.73 -13.61 -0.15
CA THR A 236 20.55 -14.53 0.67
C THR A 236 20.02 -15.95 0.75
N ALA A 237 18.77 -16.22 0.39
CA ALA A 237 18.22 -17.57 0.48
C ALA A 237 18.64 -18.41 -0.75
N PRO A 238 19.09 -19.66 -0.55
CA PRO A 238 19.30 -20.59 -1.66
C PRO A 238 17.96 -20.84 -2.38
N PHE A 239 18.03 -21.06 -3.69
CA PHE A 239 16.86 -21.41 -4.50
C PHE A 239 16.23 -22.70 -3.94
N GLU A 240 14.99 -22.62 -3.48
CA GLU A 240 14.22 -23.81 -3.10
C GLU A 240 13.27 -24.16 -4.24
N ALA A 241 13.49 -25.31 -4.86
CA ALA A 241 12.53 -25.90 -5.78
C ALA A 241 11.27 -26.30 -4.98
N HIS A 242 10.21 -25.50 -5.07
CA HIS A 242 8.91 -25.91 -4.58
C HIS A 242 8.37 -26.98 -5.53
N THR A 243 8.46 -28.25 -5.12
CA THR A 243 7.59 -29.27 -5.70
C THR A 243 6.17 -28.92 -5.28
N LEU A 244 5.29 -28.67 -6.26
CA LEU A 244 3.85 -28.70 -6.04
C LEU A 244 3.54 -30.15 -5.66
N ARG A 245 3.74 -30.52 -4.39
CA ARG A 245 3.21 -31.79 -3.90
C ARG A 245 1.70 -31.61 -3.91
N GLU A 246 1.07 -32.20 -4.91
CA GLU A 246 -0.33 -32.60 -4.82
C GLU A 246 -0.43 -33.41 -3.53
N ASN A 247 -1.06 -32.83 -2.51
CA ASN A 247 -1.52 -33.64 -1.40
C ASN A 247 -2.61 -34.52 -2.00
N GLU A 248 -2.25 -35.76 -2.34
CA GLU A 248 -3.19 -36.84 -2.58
C GLU A 248 -4.16 -36.89 -1.38
N SER A 249 -5.42 -37.08 -1.74
CA SER A 249 -6.65 -37.09 -0.93
C SER A 249 -6.56 -37.84 0.39
#